data_AF-A0A0Q5W4R3-F1
#
_entry.id   AF-A0A0Q5W4R3-F1
#
_cell.length_a   1.000
_cell.length_b   1.000
_cell.length_c   1.000
_cell.angle_alpha   90.00
_cell.angle_beta   90.00
_cell.angle_gamma   90.00
#
_symmetry.space_group_name_H-M   'P 1'
#
loop_
_entity.id
_entity.type
_entity.pdbx_description
1 polymer ?
#
loop_
_entity_poly.entity_id
_entity_poly.type
_entity_poly.pdbx_seq_one_letter_code
_entity_poly.pdbx_strand_id
1 'polypeptide(L)'
;MRGALVGVTFEDWAALAGDSATSRTEWAAVLGAWAEPHRRYHDVAHLAAVLGIVGELADAATDPTAVALAAWYHDVAYDPRRSDNEQVSADRARIGLLGLVPDAVVEEVVRLVLLTTSHDPADDDADGAVLCDADLAVLAGPPEHYAAYASAVREEYAHLDDDVFTAGRTAVIEQLLALPRLYRLERTAALWTEPARANLTAELTLLRSLAAS
;
A
#
# COMPACT_ATOMS: atom_id res chain seq x y z
N MET A 1 9.68 -18.63 6.21
CA MET A 1 9.91 -18.07 7.57
C MET A 1 8.56 -17.84 8.19
N ARG A 2 8.31 -18.29 9.42
CA ARG A 2 7.08 -17.96 10.14
C ARG A 2 7.31 -16.59 10.78
N GLY A 3 6.90 -15.53 10.11
CA GLY A 3 6.88 -14.19 10.69
C GLY A 3 5.98 -14.21 11.92
N ALA A 4 6.45 -13.63 13.02
CA ALA A 4 5.54 -13.21 14.07
C ALA A 4 4.49 -12.31 13.40
N LEU A 5 3.22 -12.53 13.69
CA LEU A 5 2.17 -11.58 13.28
C LEU A 5 2.56 -10.24 13.91
N VAL A 6 3.11 -9.32 13.10
CA VAL A 6 3.13 -7.91 13.46
C VAL A 6 1.65 -7.54 13.57
N GLY A 7 1.23 -7.31 14.81
CA GLY A 7 -0.16 -6.95 15.06
C GLY A 7 -0.38 -5.52 14.58
N VAL A 8 -1.60 -5.20 14.19
CA VAL A 8 -2.02 -3.81 14.03
C VAL A 8 -2.48 -3.35 15.42
N THR A 9 -1.52 -3.19 16.35
CA THR A 9 -1.80 -2.90 17.77
C THR A 9 -1.56 -1.44 18.11
N PHE A 10 -2.05 -1.02 19.29
CA PHE A 10 -1.73 0.31 19.80
C PHE A 10 -0.27 0.39 20.23
N GLU A 11 0.33 -0.70 20.72
CA GLU A 11 1.73 -0.73 21.13
C GLU A 11 2.66 -0.44 19.94
N ASP A 12 2.38 -1.03 18.77
CA ASP A 12 3.14 -0.80 17.54
C ASP A 12 3.02 0.66 17.07
N TRP A 13 1.81 1.23 17.15
CA TRP A 13 1.57 2.64 16.85
C TRP A 13 2.26 3.59 17.85
N ALA A 14 2.15 3.31 19.15
CA ALA A 14 2.71 4.16 20.20
C ALA A 14 4.24 4.20 20.18
N ALA A 15 4.88 3.17 19.64
CA ALA A 15 6.33 3.18 19.39
C ALA A 15 6.74 4.26 18.35
N LEU A 16 5.82 4.65 17.46
CA LEU A 16 6.06 5.64 16.40
C LEU A 16 5.56 7.04 16.78
N ALA A 17 4.35 7.13 17.35
CA ALA A 17 3.64 8.39 17.60
C ALA A 17 3.47 8.73 19.11
N GLY A 18 4.15 7.98 19.98
CA GLY A 18 4.12 8.15 21.43
C GLY A 18 2.87 7.60 22.11
N ASP A 19 2.97 7.33 23.42
CA ASP A 19 1.83 6.94 24.25
C ASP A 19 1.16 8.17 24.89
N SER A 20 0.02 8.56 24.33
CA SER A 20 -0.83 9.62 24.87
C SER A 20 -2.31 9.34 24.58
N ALA A 21 -3.21 10.05 25.25
CA ALA A 21 -4.64 9.97 24.96
C ALA A 21 -4.95 10.37 23.51
N THR A 22 -4.32 11.45 23.02
CA THR A 22 -4.43 11.90 21.62
C THR A 22 -3.95 10.82 20.64
N SER A 23 -2.80 10.20 20.91
CA SER A 23 -2.26 9.12 20.08
C SER A 23 -3.18 7.89 20.03
N ARG A 24 -3.79 7.50 21.17
CA ARG A 24 -4.80 6.41 21.19
C ARG A 24 -6.04 6.74 20.37
N THR A 25 -6.52 7.98 20.44
CA THR A 25 -7.67 8.43 19.65
C THR A 25 -7.35 8.39 18.16
N GLU A 26 -6.17 8.87 17.75
CA GLU A 26 -5.76 8.85 16.35
C GLU A 26 -5.57 7.42 15.82
N TRP A 27 -4.87 6.56 16.57
CA TRP A 27 -4.73 5.14 16.24
C TRP A 27 -6.08 4.46 16.03
N ALA A 28 -7.04 4.69 16.93
CA ALA A 28 -8.38 4.11 16.80
C ALA A 28 -9.12 4.63 15.56
N ALA A 29 -8.93 5.90 15.18
CA ALA A 29 -9.52 6.48 13.98
C ALA A 29 -8.87 5.96 12.68
N VAL A 30 -7.55 5.76 12.67
CA VAL A 30 -6.82 5.12 11.57
C VAL A 30 -7.27 3.67 11.41
N LEU A 31 -7.24 2.89 12.49
CA LEU A 31 -7.69 1.48 12.46
C LEU A 31 -9.16 1.36 12.07
N GLY A 32 -10.02 2.26 12.56
CA GLY A 32 -11.43 2.30 12.19
C GLY A 32 -11.66 2.52 10.69
N ALA A 33 -10.81 3.32 10.04
CA ALA A 33 -10.90 3.54 8.61
C ALA A 33 -10.46 2.30 7.80
N TRP A 34 -9.39 1.63 8.22
CA TRP A 34 -8.97 0.36 7.62
C TRP A 34 -9.98 -0.79 7.81
N ALA A 35 -10.82 -0.69 8.86
CA ALA A 35 -11.85 -1.67 9.18
C ALA A 35 -13.22 -1.38 8.54
N GLU A 36 -13.33 -0.42 7.62
CA GLU A 36 -14.60 -0.11 6.96
C GLU A 36 -15.13 -1.31 6.16
N PRO A 37 -16.44 -1.64 6.27
CA PRO A 37 -17.00 -2.90 5.80
C PRO A 37 -17.04 -3.08 4.27
N HIS A 38 -16.84 -2.00 3.50
CA HIS A 38 -16.79 -2.03 2.04
C HIS A 38 -15.42 -2.47 1.50
N ARG A 39 -14.37 -2.41 2.32
CA ARG A 39 -13.02 -2.85 1.94
C ARG A 39 -12.99 -4.37 1.80
N ARG A 40 -12.21 -4.87 0.84
CA ARG A 40 -12.01 -6.31 0.58
C ARG A 40 -10.54 -6.66 0.46
N TYR A 41 -9.79 -5.87 -0.29
CA TYR A 41 -8.34 -5.99 -0.34
C TYR A 41 -7.69 -4.92 0.53
N HIS A 42 -8.12 -3.66 0.40
CA HIS A 42 -7.50 -2.53 1.10
C HIS A 42 -8.01 -2.43 2.54
N ASP A 43 -7.82 -3.49 3.32
CA ASP A 43 -8.32 -3.67 4.69
C ASP A 43 -7.19 -3.82 5.73
N VAL A 44 -7.56 -4.15 6.97
CA VAL A 44 -6.60 -4.34 8.08
C VAL A 44 -5.56 -5.46 7.78
N ALA A 45 -5.91 -6.46 6.97
CA ALA A 45 -4.97 -7.52 6.60
C ALA A 45 -3.91 -7.01 5.61
N HIS A 46 -4.29 -6.17 4.64
CA HIS A 46 -3.33 -5.47 3.78
C HIS A 46 -2.41 -4.57 4.60
N LEU A 47 -2.96 -3.74 5.48
CA LEU A 47 -2.17 -2.90 6.38
C LEU A 47 -1.15 -3.72 7.18
N ALA A 48 -1.57 -4.84 7.77
CA ALA A 48 -0.67 -5.72 8.53
C ALA A 48 0.44 -6.31 7.66
N ALA A 49 0.13 -6.69 6.42
CA ALA A 49 1.11 -7.21 5.47
C ALA A 49 2.16 -6.15 5.10
N VAL A 50 1.72 -4.93 4.77
CA VAL A 50 2.61 -3.81 4.43
C VAL A 50 3.50 -3.45 5.62
N LEU A 51 2.93 -3.29 6.82
CA LEU A 51 3.71 -2.99 8.03
C LEU A 51 4.73 -4.08 8.36
N GLY A 52 4.37 -5.35 8.16
CA GLY A 52 5.30 -6.47 8.33
C GLY A 52 6.52 -6.36 7.41
N ILE A 53 6.30 -6.05 6.13
CA ILE A 53 7.37 -5.91 5.14
C ILE A 53 8.19 -4.65 5.37
N VAL A 54 7.56 -3.52 5.71
CA VAL A 54 8.27 -2.30 6.12
C VAL A 54 9.20 -2.60 7.29
N GLY A 55 8.76 -3.39 8.28
CA GLY A 55 9.62 -3.84 9.38
C GLY A 55 10.81 -4.69 8.93
N GLU A 56 10.62 -5.58 7.95
CA GLU A 56 11.70 -6.40 7.36
C GLU A 56 12.69 -5.62 6.49
N LEU A 57 12.28 -4.44 5.99
CA LEU A 57 13.04 -3.55 5.12
C LEU A 57 13.53 -2.28 5.83
N ALA A 58 13.30 -2.15 7.15
CA ALA A 58 13.60 -0.93 7.90
C ALA A 58 15.09 -0.54 7.88
N ASP A 59 15.99 -1.49 7.65
CA ASP A 59 17.43 -1.25 7.52
C ASP A 59 17.83 -0.53 6.22
N ALA A 60 16.94 -0.54 5.22
CA ALA A 60 17.11 0.19 3.97
C ALA A 60 16.52 1.61 4.01
N ALA A 61 15.68 1.93 5.00
CA ALA A 61 15.06 3.25 5.14
C ALA A 61 16.05 4.26 5.76
N THR A 62 15.96 5.52 5.31
CA THR A 62 16.63 6.65 5.96
C THR A 62 15.83 7.10 7.19
N ASP A 63 14.50 7.18 7.06
CA ASP A 63 13.58 7.44 8.18
C ASP A 63 12.56 6.28 8.33
N PRO A 64 12.93 5.17 9.00
CA PRO A 64 12.03 4.05 9.19
C PRO A 64 10.76 4.40 9.98
N THR A 65 10.78 5.46 10.79
CA THR A 65 9.58 5.93 11.50
C THR A 65 8.61 6.60 10.54
N ALA A 66 9.09 7.49 9.66
CA ALA A 66 8.25 8.11 8.64
C ALA A 66 7.68 7.05 7.67
N VAL A 67 8.47 6.07 7.23
CA VAL A 67 7.99 4.99 6.36
C VAL A 67 6.91 4.15 7.03
N ALA A 68 7.09 3.77 8.29
CA ALA A 68 6.08 3.01 9.02
C ALA A 68 4.78 3.81 9.20
N LEU A 69 4.87 5.09 9.55
CA LEU A 69 3.69 5.96 9.63
C LEU A 69 3.03 6.15 8.26
N ALA A 70 3.79 6.30 7.18
CA ALA A 70 3.24 6.36 5.82
C ALA A 70 2.48 5.07 5.46
N ALA A 71 2.99 3.90 5.86
CA ALA A 71 2.26 2.63 5.70
C ALA A 71 0.94 2.61 6.47
N TRP A 72 0.86 3.17 7.68
CA TRP A 72 -0.41 3.34 8.40
C TRP A 72 -1.42 4.24 7.66
N TYR A 73 -0.92 5.23 6.91
CA TYR A 73 -1.75 6.25 6.29
C TYR A 73 -2.06 6.04 4.80
N HIS A 74 -1.29 5.25 4.05
CA HIS A 74 -1.35 5.27 2.57
C HIS A 74 -2.75 5.10 1.98
N ASP A 75 -3.53 4.11 2.45
CA ASP A 75 -4.95 3.92 2.08
C ASP A 75 -5.92 4.15 3.24
N VAL A 76 -5.54 5.01 4.20
CA VAL A 76 -6.43 5.32 5.33
C VAL A 76 -7.75 5.93 4.84
N ALA A 77 -7.72 6.66 3.73
CA ALA A 77 -8.92 7.00 2.96
C ALA A 77 -8.99 6.08 1.73
N TYR A 78 -10.13 5.40 1.56
CA TYR A 78 -10.33 4.52 0.41
C TYR A 78 -11.80 4.46 0.02
N ASP A 79 -12.13 5.11 -1.10
CA ASP A 79 -13.39 4.94 -1.81
C ASP A 79 -13.07 4.62 -3.28
N PRO A 80 -13.41 3.41 -3.78
CA PRO A 80 -13.24 3.02 -5.18
C PRO A 80 -13.90 3.95 -6.21
N ARG A 81 -14.77 4.88 -5.78
CA ARG A 81 -15.41 5.88 -6.65
C ARG A 81 -14.65 7.20 -6.76
N ARG A 82 -13.59 7.37 -5.96
CA ARG A 82 -12.77 8.58 -5.91
C ARG A 82 -11.47 8.36 -6.66
N SER A 83 -10.90 9.47 -7.15
CA SER A 83 -9.60 9.49 -7.83
C SER A 83 -8.54 10.26 -7.03
N ASP A 84 -8.83 10.63 -5.79
CA ASP A 84 -8.00 11.47 -4.92
C ASP A 84 -7.78 10.84 -3.55
N ASN A 85 -7.89 9.52 -3.44
CA ASN A 85 -7.77 8.79 -2.17
C ASN A 85 -6.42 9.07 -1.49
N GLU A 86 -5.32 9.06 -2.25
CA GLU A 86 -3.96 9.32 -1.76
C GLU A 86 -3.82 10.75 -1.22
N GLN A 87 -4.44 11.73 -1.89
CA GLN A 87 -4.44 13.11 -1.42
C GLN A 87 -5.24 13.25 -0.11
N VAL A 88 -6.40 12.60 -0.01
CA VAL A 88 -7.19 12.59 1.22
C VAL A 88 -6.45 11.87 2.35
N SER A 89 -5.80 10.75 2.07
CA SER A 89 -4.95 10.01 3.00
C SER A 89 -3.79 10.87 3.51
N ALA A 90 -3.12 11.61 2.62
CA ALA A 90 -2.04 12.51 2.97
C ALA A 90 -2.52 13.68 3.86
N ASP A 91 -3.68 14.28 3.54
CA ASP A 91 -4.26 15.34 4.37
C ASP A 91 -4.70 14.83 5.74
N ARG A 92 -5.20 13.58 5.82
CA ARG A 92 -5.47 12.91 7.09
C ARG A 92 -4.20 12.68 7.90
N ALA A 93 -3.10 12.25 7.26
CA ALA A 93 -1.80 12.10 7.93
C ALA A 93 -1.30 13.44 8.49
N ARG A 94 -1.36 14.51 7.70
CA ARG A 94 -0.93 15.85 8.10
C ARG A 94 -1.65 16.33 9.37
N ILE A 95 -2.96 16.10 9.45
CA ILE A 95 -3.77 16.53 10.59
C ILE A 95 -3.60 15.59 11.78
N GLY A 96 -3.66 14.28 11.55
CA GLY A 96 -3.65 13.25 12.60
C GLY A 96 -2.32 13.19 13.36
N LEU A 97 -1.20 13.45 12.67
CA LEU A 97 0.13 13.39 13.26
C LEU A 97 0.60 14.71 13.89
N LEU A 98 -0.17 15.79 13.74
CA LEU A 98 0.22 17.11 14.25
C LEU A 98 0.37 17.09 15.77
N GLY A 99 1.58 17.38 16.25
CA GLY A 99 1.91 17.37 17.68
C GLY A 99 2.11 15.97 18.29
N LEU A 100 1.97 14.90 17.50
CA LEU A 100 2.36 13.54 17.89
C LEU A 100 3.81 13.23 17.50
N VAL A 101 4.27 13.78 16.38
CA VAL A 101 5.64 13.63 15.87
C VAL A 101 6.19 14.99 15.41
N PRO A 102 7.52 15.13 15.18
CA PRO A 102 8.10 16.35 14.63
C PRO A 102 7.54 16.69 13.25
N ASP A 103 7.38 17.98 12.93
CA ASP A 103 6.82 18.44 11.65
C ASP A 103 7.56 17.86 10.43
N ALA A 104 8.88 17.67 10.51
CA ALA A 104 9.66 17.06 9.44
C ALA A 104 9.22 15.60 9.12
N VAL A 105 8.85 14.84 10.15
CA VAL A 105 8.31 13.47 9.98
C VAL A 105 6.93 13.53 9.33
N VAL A 106 6.09 14.51 9.71
CA VAL A 106 4.77 14.70 9.09
C VAL A 106 4.88 14.99 7.60
N GLU A 107 5.79 15.90 7.21
CA GLU A 107 5.98 16.24 5.80
C GLU A 107 6.52 15.05 4.99
N GLU A 108 7.39 14.23 5.58
CA GLU A 108 7.88 13.02 4.92
C GLU A 108 6.78 11.96 4.77
N VAL A 109 5.98 11.72 5.81
CA VAL A 109 4.80 10.83 5.72
C VAL A 109 3.86 11.28 4.61
N VAL A 110 3.56 12.57 4.53
CA VAL A 110 2.70 13.14 3.48
C VAL A 110 3.29 12.89 2.09
N ARG A 111 4.60 13.13 1.91
CA ARG A 111 5.29 12.90 0.63
C ARG A 111 5.22 11.43 0.23
N LEU A 112 5.48 10.52 1.16
CA LEU A 112 5.46 9.07 0.94
C LEU A 112 4.05 8.55 0.63
N VAL A 113 3.02 9.04 1.31
CA VAL A 113 1.62 8.69 0.99
C VAL A 113 1.25 9.16 -0.41
N LEU A 114 1.65 10.36 -0.83
CA LEU A 114 1.37 10.82 -2.20
C LEU A 114 2.16 10.04 -3.27
N LEU A 115 3.33 9.50 -2.91
CA LEU A 115 4.15 8.72 -3.82
C LEU A 115 3.45 7.42 -4.28
N THR A 116 2.57 6.84 -3.46
CA THR A 116 1.82 5.62 -3.78
C THR A 116 0.80 5.81 -4.91
N THR A 117 0.54 7.03 -5.38
CA THR A 117 -0.24 7.23 -6.62
C THR A 117 0.49 6.66 -7.85
N SER A 118 1.82 6.69 -7.84
CA SER A 118 2.65 6.31 -9.00
C SER A 118 3.49 5.06 -8.77
N HIS A 119 3.83 4.78 -7.51
CA HIS A 119 4.82 3.76 -7.11
C HIS A 119 6.18 3.90 -7.84
N ASP A 120 6.55 5.14 -8.18
CA ASP A 120 7.79 5.45 -8.91
C ASP A 120 8.71 6.40 -8.10
N PRO A 121 9.31 5.92 -7.00
CA PRO A 121 10.31 6.69 -6.27
C PRO A 121 11.54 6.96 -7.15
N ALA A 122 12.20 8.10 -6.88
CA ALA A 122 13.49 8.41 -7.46
C ALA A 122 14.55 7.36 -7.08
N ASP A 123 15.62 7.26 -7.87
CA ASP A 123 16.66 6.24 -7.66
C ASP A 123 17.39 6.36 -6.32
N ASP A 124 17.42 7.56 -5.73
CA ASP A 124 18.01 7.88 -4.43
C ASP A 124 16.98 8.01 -3.29
N ASP A 125 15.71 7.75 -3.55
CA ASP A 125 14.62 7.80 -2.56
C ASP A 125 14.48 6.46 -1.83
N ALA A 126 15.31 6.27 -0.81
CA ALA A 126 15.35 5.05 -0.01
C ALA A 126 14.03 4.79 0.76
N ASP A 127 13.41 5.84 1.30
CA ASP A 127 12.16 5.72 2.06
C ASP A 127 10.98 5.38 1.14
N GLY A 128 10.90 6.03 -0.02
CA GLY A 128 9.94 5.70 -1.07
C GLY A 128 10.15 4.30 -1.63
N ALA A 129 11.40 3.86 -1.81
CA ALA A 129 11.72 2.50 -2.23
C ALA A 129 11.19 1.45 -1.24
N VAL A 130 11.35 1.67 0.07
CA VAL A 130 10.82 0.75 1.09
C VAL A 130 9.30 0.70 1.07
N LEU A 131 8.63 1.85 1.04
CA LEU A 131 7.16 1.90 1.06
C LEU A 131 6.56 1.25 -0.20
N CYS A 132 7.04 1.63 -1.39
CA CYS A 132 6.51 1.11 -2.64
C CYS A 132 6.78 -0.40 -2.80
N ASP A 133 7.96 -0.88 -2.42
CA ASP A 133 8.24 -2.31 -2.47
C ASP A 133 7.36 -3.10 -1.50
N ALA A 134 7.09 -2.56 -0.31
CA ALA A 134 6.21 -3.20 0.68
C ALA A 134 4.75 -3.24 0.21
N ASP A 135 4.22 -2.14 -0.32
CA ASP A 135 2.84 -2.04 -0.81
C ASP A 135 2.61 -2.95 -2.04
N LEU A 136 3.57 -3.02 -2.96
CA LEU A 136 3.49 -3.85 -4.16
C LEU A 136 3.88 -5.32 -3.94
N ALA A 137 4.20 -5.74 -2.72
CA ALA A 137 4.70 -7.09 -2.45
C ALA A 137 3.69 -8.20 -2.80
N VAL A 138 2.38 -7.91 -2.72
CA VAL A 138 1.31 -8.85 -3.08
C VAL A 138 1.45 -9.37 -4.52
N LEU A 139 2.00 -8.54 -5.41
CA LEU A 139 2.12 -8.87 -6.83
C LEU A 139 3.05 -10.07 -7.02
N ALA A 140 4.07 -10.21 -6.18
CA ALA A 140 5.02 -11.32 -6.20
C ALA A 140 4.57 -12.55 -5.39
N GLY A 141 3.36 -12.54 -4.85
CA GLY A 141 2.81 -13.67 -4.11
C GLY A 141 2.63 -14.92 -4.99
N PRO A 142 2.45 -16.11 -4.38
CA PRO A 142 2.01 -17.30 -5.08
C PRO A 142 0.77 -17.03 -5.95
N PRO A 143 0.61 -17.66 -7.13
CA PRO A 143 -0.48 -17.37 -8.05
C PRO A 143 -1.88 -17.44 -7.41
N GLU A 144 -2.09 -18.36 -6.47
CA GLU A 144 -3.33 -18.50 -5.71
C GLU A 144 -3.62 -17.29 -4.79
N HIS A 145 -2.58 -16.70 -4.18
CA HIS A 145 -2.72 -15.50 -3.36
C HIS A 145 -2.95 -14.27 -4.25
N TYR A 146 -2.24 -14.19 -5.38
CA TYR A 146 -2.47 -13.13 -6.36
C TYR A 146 -3.90 -13.17 -6.92
N ALA A 147 -4.42 -14.36 -7.23
CA ALA A 147 -5.80 -14.51 -7.70
C ALA A 147 -6.83 -14.06 -6.65
N ALA A 148 -6.58 -14.36 -5.36
CA ALA A 148 -7.42 -13.86 -4.27
C ALA A 148 -7.36 -12.33 -4.16
N TYR A 149 -6.17 -11.73 -4.27
CA TYR A 149 -5.97 -10.28 -4.36
C TYR A 149 -6.78 -9.66 -5.51
N ALA A 150 -6.62 -10.17 -6.73
CA ALA A 150 -7.31 -9.64 -7.91
C ALA A 150 -8.84 -9.77 -7.78
N SER A 151 -9.34 -10.87 -7.20
CA SER A 151 -10.76 -11.07 -6.92
C SER A 151 -11.28 -10.07 -5.88
N ALA A 152 -10.55 -9.82 -4.80
CA ALA A 152 -10.92 -8.86 -3.78
C ALA A 152 -10.96 -7.42 -4.34
N VAL A 153 -10.00 -7.05 -5.19
CA VAL A 153 -10.04 -5.79 -5.94
C VAL A 153 -11.27 -5.75 -6.85
N ARG A 154 -11.60 -6.82 -7.59
CA ARG A 154 -12.83 -6.84 -8.42
C ARG A 154 -14.09 -6.58 -7.59
N GLU A 155 -14.17 -7.11 -6.37
CA GLU A 155 -15.30 -6.87 -5.45
C GLU A 155 -15.42 -5.40 -5.00
N GLU A 156 -14.30 -4.72 -4.73
CA GLU A 156 -14.31 -3.29 -4.37
C GLU A 156 -14.87 -2.42 -5.51
N TYR A 157 -14.63 -2.85 -6.74
CA TYR A 157 -15.16 -2.22 -7.95
C TYR A 157 -16.44 -2.88 -8.49
N ALA A 158 -17.18 -3.67 -7.69
CA ALA A 158 -18.43 -4.32 -8.12
C ALA A 158 -19.54 -3.35 -8.58
N HIS A 159 -19.37 -2.06 -8.30
CA HIS A 159 -20.25 -0.99 -8.77
C HIS A 159 -19.99 -0.56 -10.23
N LEU A 160 -18.90 -1.01 -10.84
CA LEU A 160 -18.57 -0.80 -12.25
C LEU A 160 -19.01 -2.01 -13.08
N ASP A 161 -19.50 -1.73 -14.28
CA ASP A 161 -19.70 -2.73 -15.32
C ASP A 161 -18.37 -3.38 -15.71
N ASP A 162 -18.42 -4.63 -16.15
CA ASP A 162 -17.22 -5.44 -16.41
C ASP A 162 -16.27 -4.80 -17.43
N ASP A 163 -16.80 -4.15 -18.48
CA ASP A 163 -15.99 -3.47 -19.49
C ASP A 163 -15.22 -2.28 -18.91
N VAL A 164 -15.87 -1.50 -18.05
CA VAL A 164 -15.27 -0.33 -17.40
C VAL A 164 -14.20 -0.76 -16.41
N PHE A 165 -14.49 -1.77 -15.58
CA PHE A 165 -13.52 -2.36 -14.67
C PHE A 165 -12.32 -2.94 -15.44
N THR A 166 -12.57 -3.71 -16.49
CA THR A 166 -11.52 -4.38 -17.28
C THR A 166 -10.59 -3.34 -17.92
N ALA A 167 -11.13 -2.26 -18.48
CA ALA A 167 -10.32 -1.19 -19.05
C ALA A 167 -9.47 -0.48 -17.98
N GLY A 168 -10.07 -0.12 -16.84
CA GLY A 168 -9.36 0.53 -15.74
C GLY A 168 -8.27 -0.35 -15.12
N ARG A 169 -8.59 -1.61 -14.82
CA ARG A 169 -7.63 -2.58 -14.26
C ARG A 169 -6.49 -2.88 -15.24
N THR A 170 -6.81 -2.99 -16.53
CA THR A 170 -5.80 -3.13 -17.60
C THR A 170 -4.82 -1.96 -17.58
N ALA A 171 -5.31 -0.72 -17.50
CA ALA A 171 -4.46 0.46 -17.46
C ALA A 171 -3.52 0.49 -16.24
N VAL A 172 -4.01 0.11 -15.05
CA VAL A 172 -3.18 -0.01 -13.83
C VAL A 172 -2.07 -1.04 -14.02
N ILE A 173 -2.39 -2.24 -14.53
CA ILE A 173 -1.40 -3.30 -14.76
C ILE A 173 -0.36 -2.86 -15.80
N GLU A 174 -0.79 -2.20 -16.87
CA GLU A 174 0.12 -1.68 -17.90
C GLU A 174 1.05 -0.59 -17.34
N GLN A 175 0.54 0.30 -16.49
CA GLN A 175 1.36 1.30 -15.78
C GLN A 175 2.43 0.62 -14.93
N LEU A 176 2.06 -0.37 -14.10
CA LEU A 176 3.01 -1.10 -13.26
C LEU A 176 4.06 -1.86 -14.08
N LEU A 177 3.65 -2.51 -15.17
CA LEU A 177 4.57 -3.24 -16.07
C LEU A 177 5.53 -2.31 -16.81
N ALA A 178 5.13 -1.05 -17.04
CA ALA A 178 5.91 -0.01 -17.70
C ALA A 178 6.92 0.70 -16.79
N LEU A 179 6.85 0.50 -15.47
CA LEU A 179 7.85 1.03 -14.54
C LEU A 179 9.26 0.53 -14.93
N PRO A 180 10.29 1.40 -14.91
CA PRO A 180 11.67 1.00 -15.18
C PRO A 180 12.13 -0.13 -14.25
N ARG A 181 11.71 -0.05 -12.98
CA ARG A 181 11.89 -1.06 -11.94
C ARG A 181 10.61 -1.16 -11.12
N LEU A 182 9.98 -2.35 -11.14
CA LEU A 182 8.77 -2.62 -10.34
C LEU A 182 9.07 -2.66 -8.84
N TYR A 183 10.25 -3.19 -8.48
CA TYR A 183 10.79 -3.16 -7.13
C TYR A 183 12.14 -2.45 -7.14
N ARG A 184 12.38 -1.59 -6.15
CA ARG A 184 13.47 -0.61 -6.12
C ARG A 184 14.68 -1.13 -5.38
N LEU A 185 14.47 -1.83 -4.27
CA LEU A 185 15.54 -2.41 -3.49
C LEU A 185 16.09 -3.65 -4.20
N GLU A 186 17.41 -3.83 -4.17
CA GLU A 186 18.05 -4.96 -4.86
C GLU A 186 17.55 -6.32 -4.32
N ARG A 187 17.39 -6.43 -3.00
CA ARG A 187 16.94 -7.66 -2.32
C ARG A 187 15.51 -8.07 -2.71
N THR A 188 14.59 -7.11 -2.84
CA THR A 188 13.19 -7.35 -3.21
C THR A 188 13.13 -7.61 -4.71
N ALA A 189 13.80 -6.79 -5.53
CA ALA A 189 13.83 -6.96 -6.98
C ALA A 189 14.34 -8.34 -7.41
N ALA A 190 15.40 -8.85 -6.77
CA ALA A 190 15.95 -10.17 -7.06
C ALA A 190 14.98 -11.32 -6.78
N LEU A 191 14.06 -11.16 -5.82
CA LEU A 191 13.14 -12.20 -5.39
C LEU A 191 11.75 -12.06 -6.01
N TRP A 192 11.29 -10.83 -6.26
CA TRP A 192 9.89 -10.52 -6.49
C TRP A 192 9.56 -10.11 -7.93
N THR A 193 10.53 -9.57 -8.68
CA THR A 193 10.26 -9.02 -10.02
C THR A 193 9.69 -10.06 -10.98
N GLU A 194 10.33 -11.22 -11.09
CA GLU A 194 9.88 -12.28 -12.02
C GLU A 194 8.50 -12.85 -11.62
N PRO A 195 8.26 -13.27 -10.36
CA PRO A 195 6.92 -13.68 -9.91
C PRO A 195 5.84 -12.62 -10.18
N ALA A 196 6.12 -11.34 -9.87
CA ALA A 196 5.17 -10.27 -10.07
C ALA A 196 4.84 -10.03 -11.54
N ARG A 197 5.86 -9.99 -12.41
CA ARG A 197 5.64 -9.84 -13.86
C ARG A 197 4.85 -11.02 -14.44
N ALA A 198 5.10 -12.24 -13.95
CA ALA A 198 4.33 -13.41 -14.37
C ALA A 198 2.84 -13.30 -13.99
N ASN A 199 2.54 -12.92 -12.75
CA ASN A 199 1.17 -12.73 -12.27
C ASN A 199 0.45 -11.58 -13.00
N LEU A 200 1.07 -10.41 -13.10
CA LEU A 200 0.52 -9.24 -13.82
C LEU A 200 0.24 -9.57 -15.29
N THR A 201 1.16 -10.26 -15.96
CA THR A 201 0.99 -10.65 -17.38
C THR A 201 -0.12 -11.68 -17.57
N ALA A 202 -0.27 -12.61 -16.62
CA ALA A 202 -1.34 -13.59 -16.63
C ALA A 202 -2.71 -12.92 -16.47
N GLU A 203 -2.86 -12.00 -15.51
CA GLU A 203 -4.08 -11.21 -15.34
C GLU A 203 -4.38 -10.36 -16.57
N LEU A 204 -3.38 -9.66 -17.11
CA LEU A 204 -3.53 -8.83 -18.31
C LEU A 204 -4.01 -9.65 -19.51
N THR A 205 -3.50 -10.88 -19.67
CA THR A 205 -3.93 -11.80 -20.74
C THR A 205 -5.40 -12.20 -20.57
N LEU A 206 -5.80 -12.51 -19.34
CA LEU A 206 -7.20 -12.85 -19.02
C LEU A 206 -8.14 -11.68 -19.31
N LEU A 207 -7.82 -10.48 -18.83
CA LEU A 207 -8.62 -9.27 -19.01
C LEU A 207 -8.80 -8.93 -20.50
N ARG A 208 -7.74 -9.03 -21.30
CA ARG A 208 -7.81 -8.81 -22.75
C ARG A 208 -8.64 -9.85 -23.49
N SER A 209 -8.67 -11.09 -23.01
CA SER A 209 -9.52 -12.14 -23.58
C SER A 209 -11.01 -11.90 -23.32
N LEU A 210 -11.34 -11.34 -22.15
CA LEU A 210 -12.71 -10.98 -21.78
C LEU A 210 -13.21 -9.79 -22.60
N ALA A 211 -12.38 -8.77 -22.81
CA ALA A 211 -12.74 -7.60 -23.63
C ALA A 211 -12.92 -7.90 -25.13
N ALA A 212 -12.39 -9.04 -25.61
CA ALA A 212 -12.51 -9.48 -27.00
C ALA A 212 -13.70 -10.43 -27.25
N SER A 213 -14.42 -10.82 -26.19
CA SER A 213 -15.56 -11.75 -26.22
C SER A 213 -16.89 -11.00 -26.30
#